data_AF-A0A498R453-F1
#
_entry.id   AF-A0A498R453-F1
#
_cell.length_a   1.000
_cell.length_b   1.000
_cell.length_c   1.000
_cell.angle_alpha   90.00
_cell.angle_beta   90.00
_cell.angle_gamma   90.00
#
_symmetry.space_group_name_H-M   'P 1'
#
loop_
_entity.id
_entity.type
_entity.pdbx_description
1 polymer ?
#
loop_
_entity_poly.entity_id
_entity_poly.type
_entity_poly.pdbx_seq_one_letter_code
_entity_poly.pdbx_strand_id
1 'polypeptide(L)'
;MEDSYKGKIAKHEELRQGQQYTQEKKFCDSILVDFIKTARGISICSIRGGGRENSLTFNLFDFFFESAVGISVMIKEGVLNPAKRELRYVLETSVKALLVDQTLTKQTYHEKIAYLGTSIPRSSIDCVDDINFFITDNQSKLLINDVKQLFGELSQYVHPSEEQIKEYILRCNEGASIGLETGKELKRMNAPFRTYEIVLVLSLHALGFSQSGDMFINLFDDSPKWKFHKGRHMKAMSALYDYKAERRK
;
A
#
# COMPACT_ATOMS: atom_id res chain seq x y z
N MET A 1 -15.71 -15.11 36.84
CA MET A 1 -15.47 -14.17 35.72
C MET A 1 -14.01 -14.17 35.28
N GLU A 2 -13.06 -14.10 36.21
CA GLU A 2 -11.61 -14.10 35.92
C GLU A 2 -11.12 -15.39 35.22
N ASP A 3 -11.58 -16.56 35.64
CA ASP A 3 -11.22 -17.84 35.04
C ASP A 3 -11.75 -18.01 33.60
N SER A 4 -12.90 -17.39 33.30
CA SER A 4 -13.46 -17.37 31.94
C SER A 4 -12.63 -16.49 31.00
N TYR A 5 -11.99 -15.44 31.52
CA TYR A 5 -11.15 -14.53 30.73
C TYR A 5 -9.78 -15.14 30.46
N LYS A 6 -9.15 -15.76 31.47
CA LYS A 6 -7.90 -16.51 31.32
C LYS A 6 -8.03 -17.66 30.31
N GLY A 7 -9.15 -18.38 30.34
CA GLY A 7 -9.43 -19.44 29.34
C GLY A 7 -9.57 -18.92 27.90
N LYS A 8 -10.11 -17.71 27.71
CA LYS A 8 -10.19 -17.08 26.38
C LYS A 8 -8.81 -16.63 25.87
N ILE A 9 -7.96 -16.11 26.76
CA ILE A 9 -6.58 -15.74 26.41
C ILE A 9 -5.77 -16.97 25.99
N ALA A 10 -5.79 -18.05 26.78
CA ALA A 10 -5.04 -19.27 26.48
C ALA A 10 -5.48 -19.90 25.14
N LYS A 11 -6.79 -19.98 24.89
CA LYS A 11 -7.35 -20.47 23.62
C LYS A 11 -6.92 -19.62 22.43
N HIS A 12 -6.68 -18.32 22.63
CA HIS A 12 -6.20 -17.45 21.59
C HIS A 12 -4.69 -17.55 21.34
N GLU A 13 -3.90 -17.72 22.39
CA GLU A 13 -2.48 -18.02 22.24
C GLU A 13 -2.27 -19.31 21.42
N GLU A 14 -3.08 -20.34 21.66
CA GLU A 14 -3.12 -21.55 20.83
C GLU A 14 -3.48 -21.25 19.36
N LEU A 15 -4.48 -20.39 19.11
CA LEU A 15 -4.83 -19.96 17.75
C LEU A 15 -3.69 -19.19 17.06
N ARG A 16 -2.96 -18.34 17.78
CA ARG A 16 -1.79 -17.60 17.28
C ARG A 16 -0.62 -18.52 16.94
N GLN A 17 -0.48 -19.61 17.67
CA GLN A 17 0.50 -20.67 17.39
C GLN A 17 0.04 -21.60 16.25
N GLY A 18 -1.23 -21.54 15.87
CA GLY A 18 -1.79 -22.30 14.76
C GLY A 18 -1.06 -22.05 13.44
N GLN A 19 -0.96 -23.10 12.63
CA GLN A 19 -0.25 -23.08 11.34
C GLN A 19 -0.79 -21.99 10.40
N GLN A 20 -2.12 -21.86 10.32
CA GLN A 20 -2.76 -20.86 9.46
C GLN A 20 -2.40 -19.42 9.88
N TYR A 21 -2.52 -19.10 11.17
CA TYR A 21 -2.19 -17.75 11.66
C TYR A 21 -0.72 -17.41 11.42
N THR A 22 0.18 -18.37 11.70
CA THR A 22 1.61 -18.20 11.49
C THR A 22 1.95 -17.97 10.01
N GLN A 23 1.29 -18.66 9.09
CA GLN A 23 1.48 -18.46 7.65
C GLN A 23 1.03 -17.08 7.19
N GLU A 24 -0.16 -16.63 7.62
CA GLU A 24 -0.68 -15.30 7.25
C GLU A 24 0.16 -14.17 7.85
N LYS A 25 0.67 -14.34 9.08
CA LYS A 25 1.62 -13.39 9.69
C LYS A 25 2.90 -13.30 8.88
N LYS A 26 3.50 -14.44 8.50
CA LYS A 26 4.69 -14.48 7.63
C LYS A 26 4.43 -13.86 6.26
N PHE A 27 3.22 -14.02 5.71
CA PHE A 27 2.83 -13.39 4.46
C PHE A 27 2.79 -11.86 4.60
N CYS A 28 2.14 -11.34 5.64
CA CYS A 28 2.11 -9.90 5.94
C CYS A 28 3.52 -9.33 6.12
N ASP A 29 4.39 -10.04 6.87
CA ASP A 29 5.80 -9.67 7.05
C ASP A 29 6.54 -9.60 5.71
N SER A 30 6.36 -10.61 4.85
CA SER A 30 7.03 -10.66 3.56
C SER A 30 6.58 -9.54 2.62
N ILE A 31 5.29 -9.17 2.66
CA ILE A 31 4.76 -8.04 1.89
C ILE A 31 5.36 -6.72 2.38
N LEU A 32 5.40 -6.51 3.70
CA LEU A 32 5.99 -5.31 4.28
C LEU A 32 7.46 -5.15 3.90
N VAL A 33 8.25 -6.23 4.06
CA VAL A 33 9.67 -6.22 3.75
C VAL A 33 9.91 -5.91 2.28
N ASP A 34 9.15 -6.54 1.39
CA ASP A 34 9.26 -6.27 -0.04
C ASP A 34 8.82 -4.85 -0.40
N PHE A 35 7.77 -4.32 0.25
CA PHE A 35 7.33 -2.95 0.04
C PHE A 35 8.43 -1.95 0.44
N ILE A 36 8.97 -2.06 1.65
CA ILE A 36 10.03 -1.18 2.14
C ILE A 36 11.26 -1.25 1.25
N LYS A 37 11.69 -2.47 0.86
CA LYS A 37 12.85 -2.65 -0.04
C LYS A 37 12.63 -1.99 -1.39
N THR A 38 11.46 -2.20 -2.00
CA THR A 38 11.12 -1.60 -3.31
C THR A 38 11.04 -0.09 -3.21
N ALA A 39 10.27 0.45 -2.25
CA ALA A 39 10.14 1.89 -2.06
C ALA A 39 11.48 2.54 -1.73
N ARG A 40 12.34 1.92 -0.92
CA ARG A 40 13.71 2.41 -0.68
C ARG A 40 14.55 2.38 -1.97
N GLY A 41 14.43 1.32 -2.78
CA GLY A 41 15.06 1.25 -4.10
C GLY A 41 14.64 2.43 -5.00
N ILE A 42 13.33 2.71 -5.08
CA ILE A 42 12.78 3.84 -5.86
C ILE A 42 13.35 5.16 -5.32
N SER A 43 13.38 5.32 -3.99
CA SER A 43 13.92 6.50 -3.31
C SER A 43 15.39 6.74 -3.67
N ILE A 44 16.20 5.68 -3.72
CA ILE A 44 17.62 5.78 -4.08
C ILE A 44 17.77 6.13 -5.56
N CYS A 45 17.00 5.49 -6.45
CA CYS A 45 16.99 5.80 -7.88
C CYS A 45 16.60 7.27 -8.14
N SER A 46 15.65 7.82 -7.38
CA SER A 46 15.21 9.21 -7.53
C SER A 46 16.32 10.25 -7.27
N ILE A 47 17.30 9.92 -6.41
CA ILE A 47 18.46 10.80 -6.14
C ILE A 47 19.31 10.93 -7.41
N ARG A 48 19.54 9.82 -8.12
CA ARG A 48 20.39 9.78 -9.32
C ARG A 48 19.83 10.63 -10.47
N GLY A 49 18.51 10.80 -10.52
CA GLY A 49 17.83 11.60 -11.56
C GLY A 49 17.76 13.10 -11.29
N GLY A 50 18.25 13.57 -10.13
CA GLY A 50 18.13 14.99 -9.74
C GLY A 50 16.71 15.46 -9.42
N GLY A 51 15.71 14.56 -9.45
CA GLY A 51 14.29 14.90 -9.26
C GLY A 51 13.81 14.86 -7.80
N ARG A 52 14.64 14.38 -6.87
CA ARG A 52 14.20 14.15 -5.49
C ARG A 52 13.92 15.43 -4.70
N GLU A 53 14.80 16.43 -4.78
CA GLU A 53 14.75 17.60 -3.88
C GLU A 53 13.40 18.31 -3.93
N ASN A 54 12.84 18.45 -5.13
CA ASN A 54 11.55 19.09 -5.33
C ASN A 54 10.38 18.11 -5.49
N SER A 55 10.56 16.79 -5.35
CA SER A 55 9.45 15.84 -5.49
C SER A 55 8.71 15.67 -4.18
N LEU A 56 7.40 15.92 -4.18
CA LEU A 56 6.54 15.63 -3.05
C LEU A 56 6.43 14.11 -2.80
N THR A 57 6.32 13.33 -3.87
CA THR A 57 6.25 11.86 -3.79
C THR A 57 7.45 11.28 -3.05
N PHE A 58 8.68 11.66 -3.43
CA PHE A 58 9.88 11.08 -2.83
C PHE A 58 10.23 11.63 -1.45
N ASN A 59 9.89 12.89 -1.16
CA ASN A 59 10.07 13.45 0.18
C ASN A 59 9.07 12.88 1.20
N LEU A 60 7.95 12.29 0.75
CA LEU A 60 6.97 11.66 1.64
C LEU A 60 7.24 10.17 1.95
N PHE A 61 8.33 9.59 1.41
CA PHE A 61 8.60 8.16 1.61
C PHE A 61 8.87 7.78 3.06
N ASP A 62 9.44 8.68 3.86
CA ASP A 62 9.65 8.39 5.28
C ASP A 62 8.32 8.21 6.02
N PHE A 63 7.29 9.01 5.68
CA PHE A 63 5.92 8.78 6.17
C PHE A 63 5.37 7.43 5.69
N PHE A 64 5.62 7.04 4.43
CA PHE A 64 5.19 5.72 3.94
C PHE A 64 5.88 4.57 4.69
N PHE A 65 7.16 4.72 5.05
CA PHE A 65 7.88 3.72 5.85
C PHE A 65 7.33 3.62 7.27
N GLU A 66 7.12 4.76 7.94
CA GLU A 66 6.52 4.81 9.27
C GLU A 66 5.12 4.20 9.28
N SER A 67 4.25 4.61 8.35
CA SER A 67 2.91 4.05 8.19
C SER A 67 2.95 2.55 7.91
N ALA A 68 3.84 2.06 7.04
CA ALA A 68 3.90 0.64 6.71
C ALA A 68 4.33 -0.23 7.92
N VAL A 69 5.29 0.25 8.72
CA VAL A 69 5.69 -0.40 9.98
C VAL A 69 4.53 -0.36 10.98
N GLY A 70 3.89 0.80 11.14
CA GLY A 70 2.71 0.97 12.00
C GLY A 70 1.56 0.04 11.63
N ILE A 71 1.23 -0.06 10.34
CA ILE A 71 0.24 -0.99 9.79
C ILE A 71 0.60 -2.43 10.16
N SER A 72 1.84 -2.85 9.98
CA SER A 72 2.28 -4.19 10.36
C SER A 72 2.10 -4.45 11.86
N VAL A 73 2.48 -3.52 12.73
CA VAL A 73 2.28 -3.65 14.18
C VAL A 73 0.80 -3.77 14.50
N MET A 74 -0.03 -2.86 13.96
CA MET A 74 -1.47 -2.88 14.18
C MET A 74 -2.11 -4.19 13.70
N ILE A 75 -1.73 -4.72 12.54
CA ILE A 75 -2.23 -6.02 12.05
C ILE A 75 -1.85 -7.15 13.00
N LYS A 76 -0.59 -7.20 13.44
CA LYS A 76 -0.08 -8.27 14.32
C LYS A 76 -0.74 -8.26 15.70
N GLU A 77 -1.07 -7.07 16.18
CA GLU A 77 -1.75 -6.86 17.46
C GLU A 77 -3.28 -6.84 17.34
N GLY A 78 -3.84 -7.07 16.15
CA GLY A 78 -5.28 -7.18 15.97
C GLY A 78 -6.06 -5.89 15.84
N VAL A 79 -5.33 -4.78 15.72
CA VAL A 79 -5.87 -3.43 15.65
C VAL A 79 -6.22 -3.11 14.18
N LEU A 80 -7.13 -3.91 13.61
CA LEU A 80 -7.39 -3.94 12.15
C LEU A 80 -8.06 -2.66 11.63
N ASN A 81 -8.98 -2.04 12.37
CA ASN A 81 -9.66 -0.82 11.93
C ASN A 81 -8.69 0.38 11.83
N PRO A 82 -7.86 0.65 12.84
CA PRO A 82 -6.77 1.62 12.69
C PRO A 82 -5.80 1.28 11.56
N ALA A 83 -5.45 0.01 11.35
CA ALA A 83 -4.63 -0.38 10.19
C ALA A 83 -5.29 -0.03 8.84
N LYS A 84 -6.60 -0.24 8.70
CA LYS A 84 -7.36 0.16 7.49
C LYS A 84 -7.38 1.68 7.30
N ARG A 85 -7.52 2.46 8.38
CA ARG A 85 -7.45 3.94 8.31
C ARG A 85 -6.07 4.42 7.87
N GLU A 86 -5.01 3.78 8.36
CA GLU A 86 -3.64 4.11 7.98
C GLU A 86 -3.34 3.73 6.52
N LEU A 87 -3.83 2.58 6.06
CA LEU A 87 -3.77 2.20 4.64
C LEU A 87 -4.47 3.22 3.73
N ARG A 88 -5.63 3.75 4.18
CA ARG A 88 -6.34 4.82 3.45
C ARG A 88 -5.47 6.07 3.33
N TYR A 89 -4.85 6.48 4.43
CA TYR A 89 -3.95 7.63 4.48
C TYR A 89 -2.78 7.47 3.49
N VAL A 90 -2.11 6.30 3.49
CA VAL A 90 -0.99 6.03 2.57
C VAL A 90 -1.45 6.07 1.11
N LEU A 91 -2.58 5.42 0.79
CA LEU A 91 -3.15 5.43 -0.55
C LEU A 91 -3.46 6.86 -1.02
N GLU A 92 -4.23 7.61 -0.22
CA GLU A 92 -4.65 8.97 -0.53
C GLU A 92 -3.46 9.92 -0.70
N THR A 93 -2.48 9.82 0.19
CA THR A 93 -1.28 10.64 0.15
C THR A 93 -0.45 10.35 -1.09
N SER A 94 -0.31 9.08 -1.48
CA SER A 94 0.47 8.70 -2.68
C SER A 94 -0.15 9.22 -3.99
N VAL A 95 -1.48 9.17 -4.12
CA VAL A 95 -2.21 9.72 -5.27
C VAL A 95 -2.01 11.23 -5.37
N LYS A 96 -2.25 11.95 -4.25
CA LYS A 96 -2.13 13.40 -4.22
C LYS A 96 -0.69 13.86 -4.47
N ALA A 97 0.29 13.17 -3.89
CA ALA A 97 1.69 13.51 -4.08
C ALA A 97 2.12 13.40 -5.55
N LEU A 98 1.74 12.31 -6.22
CA LEU A 98 2.03 12.11 -7.65
C LEU A 98 1.36 13.20 -8.50
N LEU A 99 0.08 13.48 -8.26
CA LEU A 99 -0.64 14.51 -9.00
C LEU A 99 0.02 15.89 -8.85
N VAL A 100 0.41 16.26 -7.63
CA VAL A 100 1.10 17.54 -7.38
C VAL A 100 2.44 17.58 -8.10
N ASP A 101 3.20 16.49 -8.09
CA ASP A 101 4.47 16.40 -8.82
C ASP A 101 4.31 16.56 -10.33
N GLN A 102 3.25 15.99 -10.91
CA GLN A 102 2.93 16.10 -12.33
C GLN A 102 2.37 17.48 -12.71
N THR A 103 1.60 18.10 -11.81
CA THR A 103 1.02 19.43 -12.04
C THR A 103 2.09 20.51 -11.94
N LEU A 104 3.01 20.38 -10.98
CA LEU A 104 4.01 21.39 -10.62
C LEU A 104 5.44 20.91 -10.88
N THR A 105 5.72 20.46 -12.11
CA THR A 105 7.01 19.84 -12.49
C THR A 105 8.25 20.70 -12.25
N LYS A 106 8.14 22.03 -12.32
CA LYS A 106 9.29 22.96 -12.25
C LYS A 106 9.34 23.79 -10.98
N GLN A 107 8.38 23.58 -10.07
CA GLN A 107 8.22 24.36 -8.86
C GLN A 107 9.05 23.77 -7.72
N THR A 108 9.36 24.62 -6.76
CA THR A 108 10.05 24.24 -5.53
C THR A 108 9.18 23.34 -4.66
N TYR A 109 9.83 22.59 -3.76
CA TYR A 109 9.14 21.78 -2.77
C TYR A 109 8.12 22.58 -1.92
N HIS A 110 8.47 23.82 -1.54
CA HIS A 110 7.58 24.68 -0.74
C HIS A 110 6.30 25.06 -1.49
N GLU A 111 6.41 25.41 -2.77
CA GLU A 111 5.25 25.73 -3.62
C GLU A 111 4.33 24.52 -3.79
N LYS A 112 4.91 23.31 -3.91
CA LYS A 112 4.14 22.05 -3.97
C LYS A 112 3.38 21.78 -2.68
N ILE A 113 3.98 22.01 -1.51
CA ILE A 113 3.29 21.88 -0.22
C ILE A 113 2.12 22.88 -0.14
N ALA A 114 2.33 24.14 -0.52
CA ALA A 114 1.29 25.15 -0.52
C ALA A 114 0.13 24.77 -1.46
N TYR A 115 0.43 24.22 -2.63
CA TYR A 115 -0.57 23.74 -3.58
C TYR A 115 -1.34 22.53 -3.03
N LEU A 116 -0.66 21.55 -2.42
CA LEU A 116 -1.32 20.44 -1.73
C LEU A 116 -2.32 20.94 -0.68
N GLY A 117 -1.97 21.97 0.09
CA GLY A 117 -2.81 22.49 1.17
C GLY A 117 -4.04 23.28 0.72
N THR A 118 -4.04 23.80 -0.52
CA THR A 118 -5.05 24.77 -1.01
C THR A 118 -5.85 24.28 -2.20
N SER A 119 -5.22 23.53 -3.11
CA SER A 119 -5.78 23.22 -4.44
C SER A 119 -6.15 21.74 -4.61
N ILE A 120 -5.64 20.87 -3.73
CA ILE A 120 -6.00 19.44 -3.74
C ILE A 120 -7.13 19.18 -2.73
N PRO A 121 -8.17 18.40 -3.09
CA PRO A 121 -9.25 18.06 -2.16
C PRO A 121 -8.73 17.42 -0.87
N ARG A 122 -9.26 17.85 0.28
CA ARG A 122 -8.79 17.33 1.59
C ARG A 122 -9.17 15.88 1.85
N SER A 123 -10.40 15.49 1.51
CA SER A 123 -10.94 14.15 1.82
C SER A 123 -11.64 13.52 0.61
N SER A 124 -10.97 13.52 -0.54
CA SER A 124 -11.42 12.83 -1.75
C SER A 124 -10.20 12.26 -2.49
N ILE A 125 -10.43 11.17 -3.24
CA ILE A 125 -9.47 10.54 -4.12
C ILE A 125 -9.73 10.84 -5.60
N ASP A 126 -10.78 11.59 -5.94
CA ASP A 126 -11.24 11.79 -7.33
C ASP A 126 -10.17 12.43 -8.21
N CYS A 127 -9.27 13.19 -7.62
CA CYS A 127 -8.08 13.75 -8.28
C CYS A 127 -7.16 12.69 -8.92
N VAL A 128 -7.35 11.40 -8.64
CA VAL A 128 -6.67 10.31 -9.37
C VAL A 128 -6.97 10.32 -10.87
N ASP A 129 -8.13 10.85 -11.28
CA ASP A 129 -8.52 10.94 -12.69
C ASP A 129 -7.62 11.89 -13.48
N ASP A 130 -6.97 12.85 -12.80
CA ASP A 130 -6.11 13.87 -13.39
C ASP A 130 -4.64 13.41 -13.53
N ILE A 131 -4.32 12.20 -13.08
CA ILE A 131 -2.96 11.66 -13.13
C ILE A 131 -2.65 11.12 -14.54
N ASN A 132 -1.52 11.55 -15.07
CA ASN A 132 -0.99 11.04 -16.33
C ASN A 132 -0.15 9.78 -16.08
N PHE A 133 -0.57 8.65 -16.65
CA PHE A 133 0.10 7.37 -16.52
C PHE A 133 0.79 6.98 -17.83
N PHE A 134 2.07 6.60 -17.78
CA PHE A 134 2.80 6.11 -18.97
C PHE A 134 2.46 4.66 -19.38
N ILE A 135 1.51 4.02 -18.70
CA ILE A 135 0.97 2.70 -19.07
C ILE A 135 -0.18 2.89 -20.07
N THR A 136 -0.59 1.82 -20.76
CA THR A 136 -1.68 1.89 -21.74
C THR A 136 -2.99 2.37 -21.12
N ASP A 137 -3.82 3.11 -21.86
CA ASP A 137 -5.11 3.66 -21.40
C ASP A 137 -6.02 2.66 -20.68
N ASN A 138 -6.11 1.42 -21.20
CA ASN A 138 -6.92 0.38 -20.57
C ASN A 138 -6.40 0.02 -19.17
N GLN A 139 -5.09 -0.06 -19.00
CA GLN A 139 -4.46 -0.32 -17.70
C GLN A 139 -4.56 0.88 -16.77
N SER A 140 -4.45 2.11 -17.30
CA SER A 140 -4.67 3.35 -16.54
C SER A 140 -6.08 3.40 -15.96
N LYS A 141 -7.11 3.13 -16.78
CA LYS A 141 -8.51 3.07 -16.33
C LYS A 141 -8.74 2.00 -15.26
N LEU A 142 -8.12 0.83 -15.40
CA LEU A 142 -8.19 -0.22 -14.38
C LEU A 142 -7.53 0.22 -13.08
N LEU A 143 -6.35 0.84 -13.13
CA LEU A 143 -5.66 1.37 -11.95
C LEU A 143 -6.50 2.44 -11.24
N ILE A 144 -7.05 3.40 -11.97
CA ILE A 144 -7.94 4.44 -11.44
C ILE A 144 -9.14 3.82 -10.72
N ASN A 145 -9.81 2.85 -11.35
CA ASN A 145 -10.94 2.16 -10.73
C ASN A 145 -10.54 1.39 -9.48
N ASP A 146 -9.42 0.65 -9.51
CA ASP A 146 -8.91 -0.11 -8.37
C ASP A 146 -8.50 0.81 -7.20
N VAL A 147 -7.96 2.00 -7.49
CA VAL A 147 -7.68 3.06 -6.48
C VAL A 147 -8.97 3.56 -5.84
N LYS A 148 -9.97 3.96 -6.65
CA LYS A 148 -11.25 4.48 -6.15
C LYS A 148 -12.00 3.44 -5.33
N GLN A 149 -12.04 2.20 -5.80
CA GLN A 149 -12.67 1.10 -5.09
C GLN A 149 -11.98 0.86 -3.73
N LEU A 150 -10.65 0.75 -3.72
CA LEU A 150 -9.89 0.51 -2.49
C LEU A 150 -10.04 1.68 -1.50
N PHE A 151 -10.01 2.92 -1.98
CA PHE A 151 -10.25 4.10 -1.14
C PHE A 151 -11.65 4.09 -0.53
N GLY A 152 -12.68 3.72 -1.31
CA GLY A 152 -14.05 3.56 -0.82
C GLY A 152 -14.17 2.49 0.25
N GLU A 153 -13.59 1.31 0.02
CA GLU A 153 -13.52 0.21 1.00
C GLU A 153 -12.87 0.66 2.31
N LEU A 154 -11.71 1.32 2.24
CA LEU A 154 -10.97 1.76 3.43
C LEU A 154 -11.65 2.93 4.16
N SER A 155 -12.43 3.76 3.44
CA SER A 155 -13.16 4.90 4.02
C SER A 155 -14.33 4.48 4.91
N GLN A 156 -14.87 3.27 4.72
CA GLN A 156 -15.92 2.71 5.61
C GLN A 156 -15.46 2.55 7.06
N TYR A 157 -14.16 2.66 7.32
CA TYR A 157 -13.55 2.46 8.62
C TYR A 157 -13.12 3.74 9.34
N VAL A 158 -13.37 4.91 8.73
CA VAL A 158 -12.99 6.23 9.27
C VAL A 158 -13.98 6.71 10.34
N HIS A 159 -15.26 6.43 10.14
CA HIS A 159 -16.36 6.74 11.06
C HIS A 159 -17.10 5.46 11.44
N PRO A 160 -17.72 5.39 12.64
CA PRO A 160 -18.62 4.31 13.00
C PRO A 160 -19.66 4.10 11.90
N SER A 161 -19.56 2.99 11.19
CA SER A 161 -20.51 2.59 10.15
C SER A 161 -21.31 1.38 10.61
N GLU A 162 -22.50 1.21 10.02
CA GLU A 162 -23.32 0.02 10.27
C GLU A 162 -22.53 -1.26 9.98
N GLU A 163 -21.71 -1.24 8.93
CA GLU A 163 -20.84 -2.36 8.56
C GLU A 163 -19.80 -2.67 9.65
N GLN A 164 -19.13 -1.65 10.20
CA GLN A 164 -18.19 -1.83 11.31
C GLN A 164 -18.87 -2.43 12.55
N ILE A 165 -20.09 -2.00 12.85
CA ILE A 165 -20.85 -2.52 14.01
C ILE A 165 -21.27 -3.97 13.75
N LYS A 166 -21.73 -4.30 12.55
CA LYS A 166 -22.07 -5.69 12.15
C LYS A 166 -20.86 -6.61 12.19
N GLU A 167 -19.71 -6.18 11.66
CA GLU A 167 -18.46 -6.93 11.75
C GLU A 167 -18.07 -7.15 13.21
N TYR A 168 -18.16 -6.11 14.06
CA TYR A 168 -17.86 -6.23 15.48
C TYR A 168 -18.77 -7.25 16.19
N ILE A 169 -20.09 -7.18 15.96
CA ILE A 169 -21.05 -8.13 16.54
C ILE A 169 -20.76 -9.56 16.09
N LEU A 170 -20.48 -9.76 14.79
CA LEU A 170 -20.11 -11.08 14.25
C LEU A 170 -18.86 -11.62 14.94
N ARG A 171 -17.81 -10.80 15.08
CA ARG A 171 -16.57 -11.17 15.76
C ARG A 171 -16.83 -11.55 17.22
N CYS A 172 -17.62 -10.76 17.95
CA CYS A 172 -18.01 -11.08 19.32
C CYS A 172 -18.77 -12.41 19.44
N ASN A 173 -19.68 -12.69 18.50
CA ASN A 173 -20.45 -13.94 18.46
C ASN A 173 -19.57 -15.15 18.13
N GLU A 174 -18.52 -14.97 17.33
CA GLU A 174 -17.51 -16.00 17.03
C GLU A 174 -16.47 -16.16 18.16
N GLY A 175 -16.58 -15.37 19.23
CA GLY A 175 -15.64 -15.37 20.36
C GLY A 175 -14.33 -14.62 20.10
N ALA A 176 -14.25 -13.88 19.00
CA ALA A 176 -13.16 -12.97 18.69
C ALA A 176 -13.38 -11.61 19.37
N SER A 177 -12.33 -11.05 19.96
CA SER A 177 -12.26 -9.67 20.44
C SER A 177 -11.04 -8.98 19.84
N ILE A 178 -10.87 -7.68 20.09
CA ILE A 178 -9.67 -6.93 19.68
C ILE A 178 -8.44 -7.65 20.25
N GLY A 179 -7.47 -7.94 19.37
CA GLY A 179 -6.27 -8.71 19.72
C GLY A 179 -6.48 -10.22 19.70
N LEU A 180 -7.71 -10.70 19.46
CA LEU A 180 -8.06 -12.12 19.36
C LEU A 180 -8.44 -12.57 17.92
N GLU A 181 -7.74 -12.07 16.91
CA GLU A 181 -8.01 -12.36 15.49
C GLU A 181 -7.65 -13.79 15.13
N THR A 182 -8.42 -14.35 14.19
CA THR A 182 -8.17 -15.65 13.57
C THR A 182 -7.32 -15.50 12.30
N GLY A 183 -6.66 -16.57 11.88
CA GLY A 183 -5.94 -16.61 10.60
C GLY A 183 -6.87 -16.37 9.38
N LYS A 184 -8.18 -16.57 9.51
CA LYS A 184 -9.15 -16.26 8.44
C LYS A 184 -9.35 -14.76 8.29
N GLU A 185 -9.39 -14.01 9.39
CA GLU A 185 -9.50 -12.55 9.38
C GLU A 185 -8.24 -11.90 8.80
N LEU A 186 -7.06 -12.40 9.16
CA LEU A 186 -5.80 -11.97 8.55
C LEU A 186 -5.77 -12.26 7.04
N LYS A 187 -6.20 -13.47 6.63
CA LYS A 187 -6.25 -13.85 5.21
C LYS A 187 -7.22 -13.01 4.39
N ARG A 188 -8.36 -12.61 4.98
CA ARG A 188 -9.35 -11.73 4.32
C ARG A 188 -8.80 -10.32 4.13
N MET A 189 -7.80 -9.92 4.91
CA MET A 189 -7.17 -8.62 4.82
C MET A 189 -6.13 -8.57 3.69
N ASN A 190 -6.61 -8.52 2.44
CA ASN A 190 -5.77 -8.29 1.26
C ASN A 190 -5.42 -6.80 1.05
N ALA A 191 -5.99 -5.90 1.86
CA ALA A 191 -5.83 -4.46 1.73
C ALA A 191 -4.36 -3.97 1.77
N PRO A 192 -3.46 -4.50 2.63
CA PRO A 192 -2.04 -4.11 2.61
C PRO A 192 -1.37 -4.38 1.28
N PHE A 193 -1.54 -5.58 0.72
CA PHE A 193 -0.95 -5.94 -0.57
C PHE A 193 -1.42 -5.01 -1.68
N ARG A 194 -2.75 -4.81 -1.81
CA ARG A 194 -3.34 -3.92 -2.83
C ARG A 194 -2.87 -2.49 -2.68
N THR A 195 -2.87 -1.97 -1.45
CA THR A 195 -2.44 -0.59 -1.16
C THR A 195 -0.98 -0.40 -1.52
N TYR A 196 -0.10 -1.28 -1.04
CA TYR A 196 1.33 -1.19 -1.31
C TYR A 196 1.66 -1.38 -2.79
N GLU A 197 0.96 -2.28 -3.49
CA GLU A 197 1.14 -2.42 -4.94
C GLU A 197 0.84 -1.10 -5.66
N ILE A 198 -0.32 -0.50 -5.37
CA ILE A 198 -0.72 0.77 -5.97
C ILE A 198 0.30 1.86 -5.64
N VAL A 199 0.69 2.01 -4.38
CA VAL A 199 1.66 3.03 -3.94
C VAL A 199 3.00 2.87 -4.67
N LEU A 200 3.48 1.63 -4.86
CA LEU A 200 4.70 1.36 -5.62
C LEU A 200 4.54 1.71 -7.11
N VAL A 201 3.39 1.40 -7.71
CA VAL A 201 3.09 1.78 -9.10
C VAL A 201 3.07 3.30 -9.27
N LEU A 202 2.38 4.03 -8.38
CA LEU A 202 2.37 5.50 -8.39
C LEU A 202 3.78 6.08 -8.19
N SER A 203 4.58 5.47 -7.32
CA SER A 203 5.97 5.88 -7.07
C SER A 203 6.87 5.68 -8.29
N LEU A 204 6.66 4.61 -9.06
CA LEU A 204 7.37 4.38 -10.32
C LEU A 204 6.89 5.35 -11.41
N HIS A 205 5.60 5.73 -11.41
CA HIS A 205 5.12 6.83 -12.24
C HIS A 205 5.79 8.17 -11.92
N ALA A 206 6.02 8.48 -10.64
CA ALA A 206 6.80 9.66 -10.23
C ALA A 206 8.27 9.57 -10.67
N LEU A 207 8.84 8.36 -10.68
CA LEU A 207 10.23 8.12 -11.10
C LEU A 207 10.40 8.28 -12.62
N GLY A 208 9.33 8.08 -13.37
CA GLY A 208 9.31 8.17 -14.81
C GLY A 208 9.73 6.88 -15.51
N PHE A 209 9.45 6.82 -16.81
CA PHE A 209 9.53 5.59 -17.62
C PHE A 209 10.95 4.99 -17.65
N SER A 210 11.96 5.78 -18.02
CA SER A 210 13.33 5.27 -18.19
C SER A 210 13.90 4.68 -16.90
N GLN A 211 13.78 5.41 -15.79
CA GLN A 211 14.34 4.97 -14.50
C GLN A 211 13.55 3.80 -13.91
N SER A 212 12.24 3.77 -14.11
CA SER A 212 11.41 2.61 -13.74
C SER A 212 11.84 1.36 -14.50
N GLY A 213 12.16 1.51 -15.80
CA GLY A 213 12.75 0.44 -16.61
C GLY A 213 13.98 -0.14 -15.92
N ASP A 214 14.99 0.69 -15.64
CA ASP A 214 16.23 0.27 -14.97
C ASP A 214 15.99 -0.49 -13.66
N MET A 215 14.96 -0.13 -12.91
CA MET A 215 14.58 -0.84 -11.69
C MET A 215 13.99 -2.23 -11.96
N PHE A 216 13.09 -2.37 -12.94
CA PHE A 216 12.60 -3.68 -13.35
C PHE A 216 13.76 -4.58 -13.78
N ILE A 217 14.66 -4.02 -14.60
CA ILE A 217 15.82 -4.70 -15.16
C ILE A 217 16.77 -5.23 -14.10
N ASN A 218 17.19 -4.37 -13.18
CA ASN A 218 18.37 -4.60 -12.35
C ASN A 218 18.04 -4.92 -10.89
N LEU A 219 16.76 -4.81 -10.50
CA LEU A 219 16.35 -5.00 -9.10
C LEU A 219 15.19 -5.99 -8.97
N PHE A 220 14.14 -5.85 -9.79
CA PHE A 220 12.92 -6.63 -9.59
C PHE A 220 12.95 -7.99 -10.28
N ASP A 221 13.42 -8.04 -11.53
CA ASP A 221 13.49 -9.30 -12.30
C ASP A 221 14.47 -10.32 -11.70
N ASP A 222 15.54 -9.84 -11.06
CA ASP A 222 16.53 -10.68 -10.37
C ASP A 222 16.03 -11.21 -9.00
N SER A 223 14.85 -10.78 -8.55
CA SER A 223 14.23 -11.19 -7.29
C SER A 223 12.98 -12.05 -7.53
N PRO A 224 13.12 -13.37 -7.79
CA PRO A 224 11.99 -14.24 -8.16
C PRO A 224 10.97 -14.43 -7.02
N LYS A 225 11.36 -14.14 -5.78
CA LYS A 225 10.49 -14.24 -4.60
C LYS A 225 9.76 -12.94 -4.26
N TRP A 226 10.01 -11.85 -5.01
CA TRP A 226 9.38 -10.56 -4.79
C TRP A 226 7.86 -10.65 -4.92
N LYS A 227 7.13 -10.27 -3.86
CA LYS A 227 5.67 -10.49 -3.77
C LYS A 227 4.87 -9.75 -4.83
N PHE A 228 5.33 -8.56 -5.21
CA PHE A 228 4.60 -7.71 -6.15
C PHE A 228 4.68 -8.19 -7.60
N HIS A 229 5.49 -9.22 -7.92
CA HIS A 229 5.39 -9.96 -9.19
C HIS A 229 3.99 -10.53 -9.43
N LYS A 230 3.20 -10.77 -8.37
CA LYS A 230 1.83 -11.28 -8.47
C LYS A 230 0.79 -10.18 -8.70
N GLY A 231 1.16 -8.93 -8.47
CA GLY A 231 0.31 -7.76 -8.60
C GLY A 231 -0.14 -7.53 -10.04
N ARG A 232 -1.39 -7.12 -10.22
CA ARG A 232 -1.95 -6.87 -11.55
C ARG A 232 -1.29 -5.67 -12.22
N HIS A 233 -1.21 -4.55 -11.50
CA HIS A 233 -0.68 -3.29 -12.02
C HIS A 233 0.84 -3.36 -12.14
N MET A 234 1.51 -4.03 -11.20
CA MET A 234 2.94 -4.24 -11.29
C MET A 234 3.34 -5.08 -12.52
N LYS A 235 2.57 -6.13 -12.84
CA LYS A 235 2.74 -6.89 -14.08
C LYS A 235 2.50 -6.04 -15.33
N ALA A 236 1.46 -5.21 -15.32
CA ALA A 236 1.16 -4.32 -16.44
C ALA A 236 2.30 -3.35 -16.71
N MET A 237 2.96 -2.84 -15.65
CA MET A 237 4.16 -2.01 -15.82
C MET A 237 5.38 -2.81 -16.27
N SER A 238 5.65 -3.97 -15.67
CA SER A 238 6.78 -4.83 -16.05
C SER A 238 6.73 -5.19 -17.54
N ALA A 239 5.53 -5.43 -18.08
CA ALA A 239 5.32 -5.75 -19.50
C ALA A 239 5.73 -4.63 -20.47
N LEU A 240 5.81 -3.36 -20.03
CA LEU A 240 6.32 -2.26 -20.85
C LEU A 240 7.82 -2.38 -21.14
N TYR A 241 8.53 -3.11 -20.29
CA TYR A 241 9.97 -3.26 -20.33
C TYR A 241 10.36 -4.69 -20.72
N ASP A 242 9.55 -5.37 -21.54
CA ASP A 242 9.85 -6.75 -21.94
C ASP A 242 10.98 -6.82 -23.01
N TYR A 243 12.20 -6.42 -22.64
CA TYR A 243 13.45 -6.63 -23.39
C TYR A 243 13.97 -8.07 -23.26
N LYS A 244 13.17 -9.02 -22.75
CA LYS A 244 13.57 -10.43 -22.55
C LYS A 244 13.92 -11.15 -23.87
N ALA A 245 13.55 -10.58 -25.01
CA ALA A 245 14.02 -11.01 -26.33
C ALA A 245 15.49 -10.64 -26.60
N GLU A 246 16.00 -9.54 -26.03
CA GLU A 246 17.36 -9.03 -26.27
C GLU A 246 18.41 -9.65 -25.33
N ARG A 247 18.01 -10.10 -24.13
CA ARG A 247 18.89 -10.74 -23.13
C ARG A 247 19.13 -12.24 -23.31
N ARG A 248 18.50 -12.88 -24.31
CA ARG A 248 18.71 -14.29 -24.66
C ARG A 248 19.81 -14.51 -25.72
N LYS A 249 20.83 -13.64 -25.75
CA LYS A 249 22.03 -13.84 -26.56
C LYS A 249 23.24 -14.06 -25.67
#